data_AF-A0A6L3IJ15-F1
#
_entry.id   AF-A0A6L3IJ15-F1
#
_cell.length_a   1.000
_cell.length_b   1.000
_cell.length_c   1.000
_cell.angle_alpha   90.00
_cell.angle_beta   90.00
_cell.angle_gamma   90.00
#
_symmetry.space_group_name_H-M   'P 1'
#
loop_
_entity.id
_entity.type
_entity.pdbx_description
1 polymer ?
#
loop_
_entity_poly.entity_id
_entity_poly.type
_entity_poly.pdbx_seq_one_letter_code
_entity_poly.pdbx_strand_id
1 'polypeptide(L)' 'GNWTKLMTISANASTMTNITHCYLATEVERISTQHLEETEDLTVHLLDEEEVKALLLNDEVKQSLMAAPFWKYFALYSRL' A
#
# COMPACT_ATOMS: atom_id res chain seq x y z
N GLY A 1 -7.80 -13.09 8.66
CA GLY A 1 -7.50 -12.02 7.69
C GLY A 1 -8.65 -11.88 6.72
N ASN A 2 -9.27 -10.72 6.66
CA ASN A 2 -10.29 -10.36 5.68
C ASN A 2 -9.64 -9.53 4.56
N TRP A 3 -9.90 -9.91 3.31
CA TRP A 3 -9.36 -9.22 2.14
C TRP A 3 -10.48 -8.55 1.36
N THR A 4 -10.35 -7.24 1.13
CA THR A 4 -11.31 -6.48 0.32
C THR A 4 -10.57 -5.79 -0.82
N LYS A 5 -11.11 -5.89 -2.04
CA LYS A 5 -10.56 -5.17 -3.20
C LYS A 5 -10.78 -3.67 -2.99
N LEU A 6 -9.69 -2.91 -2.94
CA LEU A 6 -9.73 -1.47 -2.68
C LEU A 6 -9.79 -0.66 -3.97
N MET A 7 -8.91 -0.95 -4.94
CA MET A 7 -8.91 -0.26 -6.23
C MET A 7 -8.25 -1.06 -7.35
N THR A 8 -8.37 -0.57 -8.58
CA THR A 8 -7.69 -1.08 -9.76
C THR A 8 -7.17 0.12 -10.54
N ILE A 9 -5.86 0.22 -10.71
CA ILE A 9 -5.19 1.43 -11.21
C ILE A 9 -4.08 1.08 -12.20
N SER A 10 -3.79 1.98 -13.12
CA SER A 10 -2.62 1.93 -13.99
C SER A 10 -1.60 2.97 -13.54
N ALA A 11 -0.30 2.68 -13.70
CA ALA A 11 0.75 3.67 -13.49
C ALA A 11 0.65 4.81 -14.50
N ASN A 12 0.35 4.48 -15.76
CA ASN A 12 0.12 5.43 -16.83
C ASN A 12 -0.68 4.74 -17.95
N ALA A 13 -1.99 5.01 -18.00
CA ALA A 13 -2.88 4.38 -18.97
C ALA A 13 -2.61 4.77 -20.44
N SER A 14 -1.79 5.79 -20.69
CA SER A 14 -1.44 6.21 -22.07
C SER A 14 -0.26 5.44 -22.65
N THR A 15 0.63 4.91 -21.81
CA THR A 15 1.86 4.24 -22.25
C THR A 15 1.99 2.80 -21.76
N MET A 16 1.13 2.37 -20.84
CA MET A 16 1.18 1.05 -20.22
C MET A 16 -0.20 0.40 -20.21
N THR A 17 -0.24 -0.89 -20.50
CA THR A 17 -1.45 -1.71 -20.38
C THR A 17 -1.50 -2.48 -19.05
N ASN A 18 -0.44 -2.40 -18.24
CA ASN A 18 -0.39 -3.03 -16.93
C ASN A 18 -1.41 -2.38 -15.98
N ILE A 19 -2.10 -3.25 -15.24
CA ILE A 19 -3.12 -2.89 -14.28
C ILE A 19 -2.75 -3.50 -12.92
N THR A 20 -2.68 -2.65 -11.90
CA THR A 20 -2.42 -3.03 -10.51
C THR A 20 -3.74 -3.14 -9.77
N HIS A 21 -3.98 -4.29 -9.15
CA HIS A 21 -5.13 -4.52 -8.28
C HIS A 21 -4.69 -4.40 -6.82
N CYS A 22 -5.24 -3.43 -6.10
CA CYS A 22 -4.88 -3.17 -4.71
C CYS A 22 -5.94 -3.76 -3.77
N TYR A 23 -5.49 -4.39 -2.69
CA TYR A 23 -6.35 -5.03 -1.69
C TYR A 23 -6.02 -4.49 -0.29
N LEU A 24 -7.04 -4.36 0.54
CA LEU A 24 -6.90 -4.07 1.97
C LEU A 24 -7.04 -5.37 2.75
N ALA A 25 -6.04 -5.67 3.58
CA ALA A 25 -6.10 -6.71 4.60
C ALA A 25 -6.48 -6.11 5.94
N THR A 26 -7.43 -6.73 6.63
CA THR A 26 -7.69 -6.46 8.05
C THR A 26 -7.73 -7.77 8.83
N GLU A 27 -7.64 -7.70 10.16
CA GLU A 27 -7.67 -8.88 11.03
C GLU A 27 -6.61 -9.93 10.61
N VAL A 28 -5.43 -9.44 10.26
CA VAL A 28 -4.27 -10.27 9.89
C VAL A 28 -3.33 -10.36 11.08
N GLU A 29 -2.69 -11.51 11.21
CA GLU A 29 -1.62 -11.75 12.16
C GLU A 29 -0.36 -12.20 11.42
N ARG A 30 0.81 -11.90 12.01
CA ARG A 30 2.09 -12.32 11.45
C ARG A 30 2.34 -13.78 11.80
N ILE A 31 2.38 -14.65 10.79
CA ILE A 31 2.59 -16.09 10.97
C ILE A 31 4.00 -16.57 10.63
N SER A 32 4.84 -15.71 10.03
CA SER A 32 6.21 -16.05 9.62
C SER A 32 7.13 -14.82 9.64
N THR A 33 8.44 -15.08 9.61
CA THR A 33 9.47 -14.10 9.24
C THR A 33 9.57 -13.95 7.72
N GLN A 34 10.31 -12.93 7.29
CA GLN A 34 10.62 -12.66 5.89
C GLN A 34 11.55 -13.75 5.33
N HIS A 35 11.31 -14.16 4.09
CA HIS A 35 12.17 -15.09 3.33
C HIS A 35 12.42 -14.45 1.98
N LEU A 36 13.54 -13.73 1.85
CA LEU A 36 13.93 -13.04 0.62
C LEU A 36 14.74 -13.95 -0.29
N GLU A 37 14.56 -13.82 -1.60
CA GLU A 37 15.49 -14.36 -2.59
C GLU A 37 16.81 -13.57 -2.57
N GLU A 38 17.92 -14.16 -3.06
CA GLU A 38 19.25 -13.54 -3.00
C GLU A 38 19.33 -12.17 -3.70
N THR A 39 18.41 -11.89 -4.63
CA THR A 39 18.35 -10.64 -5.41
C THR A 39 17.38 -9.61 -4.81
N GLU A 40 16.67 -9.95 -3.74
CA GLU A 40 15.69 -9.07 -3.09
C GLU A 40 16.34 -8.33 -1.92
N ASP A 41 16.22 -6.99 -1.93
CA ASP A 41 16.60 -6.12 -0.82
C ASP A 41 15.36 -5.34 -0.35
N LEU A 42 14.68 -5.89 0.67
CA LEU A 42 13.41 -5.37 1.17
C LEU A 42 13.41 -5.35 2.70
N THR A 43 12.93 -4.25 3.28
CA THR A 43 12.70 -4.12 4.73
C THR A 43 11.21 -4.00 5.03
N VAL A 44 10.78 -4.56 6.16
CA VAL A 44 9.39 -4.44 6.64
C VAL A 44 9.33 -3.44 7.78
N HIS A 45 8.51 -2.40 7.61
CA HIS A 45 8.25 -1.38 8.62
C HIS A 45 6.79 -1.48 9.06
N LEU A 46 6.57 -1.61 10.36
CA LEU A 46 5.24 -1.49 10.96
C LEU A 46 5.08 -0.06 11.43
N LEU A 47 4.01 0.58 10.96
CA LEU A 47 3.68 1.97 11.25
C LEU A 47 2.24 2.04 11.73
N ASP A 48 1.94 3.02 12.56
CA ASP A 48 0.56 3.38 12.87
C ASP A 48 -0.07 4.24 11.75
N GLU A 49 -1.38 4.49 11.87
CA GLU A 49 -2.14 5.24 10.87
C GLU A 49 -1.63 6.69 10.70
N GLU A 50 -1.23 7.36 11.78
CA GLU A 50 -0.75 8.74 11.73
C GLU A 50 0.65 8.84 11.11
N GLU A 51 1.53 7.88 11.37
CA GLU A 51 2.84 7.76 10.74
C GLU A 51 2.71 7.59 9.22
N VAL A 52 1.83 6.70 8.76
CA VAL A 52 1.58 6.51 7.32
C VAL A 52 1.01 7.79 6.69
N LYS A 53 0.09 8.46 7.38
CA LYS A 53 -0.48 9.73 6.92
C LYS A 53 0.57 10.83 6.81
N ALA A 54 1.50 10.91 7.76
CA ALA A 54 2.61 11.85 7.73
C ALA A 54 3.51 11.60 6.50
N LEU A 55 3.86 10.34 6.21
CA LEU A 55 4.63 10.00 5.01
C LEU A 55 3.93 10.49 3.72
N LEU A 56 2.61 10.37 3.64
CA LEU A 56 1.86 10.83 2.48
C LEU A 56 1.80 12.36 2.38
N LEU A 57 1.55 13.05 3.50
CA LEU A 57 1.46 14.51 3.56
C LEU A 57 2.81 15.19 3.30
N ASN A 58 3.91 14.55 3.71
CA ASN A 58 5.28 15.04 3.53
C ASN A 58 5.88 14.64 2.18
N ASP A 59 5.11 14.06 1.25
CA ASP A 59 5.57 13.58 -0.05
C ASP A 59 6.66 12.49 0.06
N GLU A 60 6.68 11.67 1.10
CA GLU A 60 7.72 10.64 1.30
C GLU A 60 7.42 9.35 0.52
N VAL A 61 6.17 9.15 0.08
CA VAL A 61 5.78 8.03 -0.81
C VAL A 61 5.82 8.47 -2.27
N LYS A 62 6.94 8.22 -2.95
CA LYS A 62 7.18 8.72 -4.31
C LYS A 62 6.49 7.93 -5.43
N GLN A 63 6.14 6.66 -5.19
CA GLN A 63 5.54 5.81 -6.22
C GLN A 63 4.01 5.96 -6.22
N SER A 64 3.45 6.45 -7.32
CA SER A 64 2.01 6.73 -7.47
C SER A 64 1.12 5.50 -7.22
N LEU A 65 1.55 4.33 -7.68
CA LEU A 65 0.86 3.05 -7.46
C LEU A 65 0.79 2.63 -5.99
N MET A 66 1.72 3.12 -5.15
CA MET A 66 1.72 2.88 -3.70
C MET A 66 0.95 3.98 -2.96
N ALA A 67 1.13 5.25 -3.34
CA ALA A 67 0.45 6.37 -2.69
C ALA A 67 -1.08 6.33 -2.89
N ALA A 68 -1.55 6.01 -4.10
CA ALA A 68 -2.97 6.02 -4.44
C ALA A 68 -3.87 5.12 -3.54
N PRO A 69 -3.54 3.84 -3.28
CA PRO A 69 -4.33 3.01 -2.38
C PRO A 69 -4.33 3.52 -0.94
N PHE A 70 -3.21 4.07 -0.44
CA PHE A 70 -3.20 4.68 0.89
C PHE A 70 -4.13 5.90 0.96
N TRP A 71 -4.05 6.83 0.00
CA TRP A 71 -4.96 7.98 -0.03
C TRP A 71 -6.44 7.57 -0.08
N LYS A 72 -6.78 6.55 -0.88
CA LYS A 72 -8.13 6.00 -0.92
C LYS A 72 -8.54 5.38 0.42
N TYR A 73 -7.62 4.68 1.09
CA TYR A 73 -7.88 4.13 2.43
C TYR A 73 -8.24 5.25 3.42
N PHE A 74 -7.44 6.31 3.51
CA PHE A 74 -7.70 7.44 4.40
C PHE A 74 -9.03 8.12 4.08
N ALA A 75 -9.35 8.31 2.79
CA ALA A 75 -10.61 8.94 2.39
C ALA A 75 -11.87 8.12 2.76
N LEU A 76 -11.76 6.80 2.88
CA LEU A 76 -12.90 5.91 3.12
C LEU A 76 -13.03 5.46 4.58
N TYR A 77 -11.91 5.32 5.29
CA TYR A 77 -11.87 4.62 6.58
C TYR A 77 -11.30 5.43 7.73
N SER A 78 -10.44 6.44 7.45
CA SER A 78 -9.87 7.26 8.51
C SER A 78 -10.95 8.14 9.12
N ARG A 79 -11.04 8.13 10.45
CA ARG A 79 -11.96 8.99 11.19
C ARG A 79 -11.24 10.32 11.45
N LEU A 80 -11.89 11.42 11.10
CA LEU A 80 -11.44 12.78 11.47
C LEU A 80 -11.31 12.92 12.99
#